data_AF-A0A5C2HBF9-F1
#
_entry.id   AF-A0A5C2HBF9-F1
#
_cell.length_a   1.000
_cell.length_b   1.000
_cell.length_c   1.000
_cell.angle_alpha   90.00
_cell.angle_beta   90.00
_cell.angle_gamma   90.00
#
_symmetry.space_group_name_H-M   'P 1'
#
loop_
_entity.id
_entity.type
_entity.pdbx_description
1 polymer ?
#
loop_
_entity_poly.entity_id
_entity_poly.type
_entity_poly.pdbx_seq_one_letter_code
_entity_poly.pdbx_strand_id
1 'polypeptide(L)'
;MIDNYFEFNKKIIEFKKNNQYKELLNHFKKNKLNFPKKQIANDKYLIPNILTALRKTNNSKYIDSFLTEFNIPINNKTNQILLNLYGWSIYDNIKNRYYNKNDILTNIKNIISILQEKNDTYSNNIVSNIFRAGIQVSKESQNRDFKFIKEFCELFDVQKLSEDCEIYNIKGKDVEQDSDKEKWYSEMSKSLFELEMYNNSFKFSKDALANLNKFHFGNELWLARRLALSKKYLGNLDEAILDLEEIYLKKKDWFIKKEIAELYFESNDFEKSFENALIAINSKSKIEFKVSLIMLIGKILKLKKEFALAKMHFLLVKQIRNNNSWKESLDLENELNSLEINIDDTNLLKHLNEYWNSFSKNDKESNNRNTQQDEIFSGYIKKILNENEKGKNGFIESKKGSYYFSIPSHIKLCIKIQKDKKVKFKIENQKNGKQKAKILKVF
;
A
#
# COMPACT_ATOMS: atom_id res chain seq x y z
N MET A 1 -11.31 58.07 -19.51
CA MET A 1 -11.83 57.22 -18.42
C MET A 1 -13.04 56.48 -18.96
N ILE A 2 -13.28 55.24 -18.52
CA ILE A 2 -14.56 54.58 -18.81
C ILE A 2 -15.49 54.94 -17.67
N ASP A 3 -16.50 55.76 -17.96
CA ASP A 3 -17.45 56.26 -16.96
C ASP A 3 -18.69 55.36 -16.86
N ASN A 4 -18.81 54.36 -17.75
CA ASN A 4 -19.94 53.44 -17.81
C ASN A 4 -19.52 52.01 -17.45
N TYR A 5 -20.10 51.45 -16.38
CA TYR A 5 -19.88 50.07 -15.94
C TYR A 5 -20.26 49.03 -16.99
N PHE A 6 -21.29 49.30 -17.79
CA PHE A 6 -21.73 48.40 -18.85
C PHE A 6 -20.65 48.23 -19.93
N GLU A 7 -20.07 49.33 -20.41
CA GLU A 7 -18.99 49.30 -21.41
C GLU A 7 -17.72 48.64 -20.86
N PHE A 8 -17.41 48.88 -19.58
CA PHE A 8 -16.34 48.18 -18.88
C PHE A 8 -16.54 46.66 -18.89
N ASN A 9 -17.73 46.17 -18.50
CA ASN A 9 -17.98 44.73 -18.45
C ASN A 9 -18.11 44.09 -19.84
N LYS A 10 -18.72 44.81 -20.80
CA LYS A 10 -18.81 44.38 -22.20
C LYS A 10 -17.43 44.09 -22.80
N LYS A 11 -16.46 44.97 -22.54
CA LYS A 11 -15.08 44.80 -23.01
C LYS A 11 -14.36 43.63 -22.33
N ILE A 12 -14.62 43.39 -21.04
CA ILE A 12 -14.13 42.17 -20.36
C ILE A 12 -14.68 40.90 -21.02
N ILE A 13 -15.98 40.88 -21.35
CA ILE A 13 -16.63 39.75 -22.02
C ILE A 13 -16.05 39.54 -23.42
N GLU A 14 -15.82 40.61 -24.17
CA GLU A 14 -15.21 40.57 -25.50
C GLU A 14 -13.80 39.95 -25.45
N PHE A 15 -12.92 40.46 -24.56
CA PHE A 15 -11.60 39.89 -24.40
C PHE A 15 -11.62 38.42 -24.02
N LYS A 16 -12.56 38.00 -23.15
CA LYS A 16 -12.71 36.58 -22.80
C LYS A 16 -13.10 35.74 -24.01
N LYS A 17 -14.11 36.18 -24.80
CA LYS A 17 -14.56 35.45 -26.00
C LYS A 17 -13.43 35.25 -27.00
N ASN A 18 -12.52 36.21 -27.09
CA ASN A 18 -11.36 36.16 -27.98
C ASN A 18 -10.12 35.49 -27.35
N ASN A 19 -10.22 34.89 -26.16
CA ASN A 19 -9.10 34.32 -25.39
C ASN A 19 -7.95 35.32 -25.07
N GLN A 20 -8.24 36.62 -25.08
CA GLN A 20 -7.29 37.71 -24.82
C GLN A 20 -7.18 37.96 -23.30
N TYR A 21 -6.70 36.96 -22.57
CA TYR A 21 -6.71 36.96 -21.11
C TYR A 21 -5.77 37.99 -20.47
N LYS A 22 -4.64 38.31 -21.11
CA LYS A 22 -3.69 39.33 -20.60
C LYS A 22 -4.29 40.73 -20.75
N GLU A 23 -4.90 40.99 -21.89
CA GLU A 23 -5.60 42.23 -22.21
C GLU A 23 -6.80 42.44 -21.28
N LEU A 24 -7.55 41.37 -21.00
CA LEU A 24 -8.63 41.35 -20.02
C LEU A 24 -8.14 41.80 -18.64
N LEU A 25 -7.07 41.20 -18.12
CA LEU A 25 -6.52 41.57 -16.80
C LEU A 25 -5.98 43.00 -16.78
N ASN A 26 -5.30 43.42 -17.85
CA ASN A 26 -4.81 44.79 -17.98
C ASN A 26 -5.96 45.80 -18.01
N HIS A 27 -7.03 45.49 -18.73
CA HIS A 27 -8.23 46.33 -18.79
C HIS A 27 -8.92 46.42 -17.44
N PHE A 28 -9.09 45.30 -16.75
CA PHE A 28 -9.63 45.26 -15.40
C PHE A 28 -8.78 46.12 -14.44
N LYS A 29 -7.47 45.90 -14.40
CA LYS A 29 -6.55 46.60 -13.49
C LYS A 29 -6.58 48.12 -13.68
N LYS A 30 -6.66 48.60 -14.93
CA LYS A 30 -6.69 50.04 -15.26
C LYS A 30 -7.99 50.73 -14.85
N ASN A 31 -9.12 50.02 -14.84
CA ASN A 31 -10.44 50.65 -14.70
C ASN A 31 -11.19 50.27 -13.41
N LYS A 32 -10.75 49.24 -12.67
CA LYS A 32 -11.46 48.75 -11.47
C LYS A 32 -11.68 49.80 -10.38
N LEU A 33 -10.81 50.81 -10.29
CA LEU A 33 -10.90 51.87 -9.29
C LEU A 33 -12.01 52.90 -9.59
N ASN A 34 -12.54 52.91 -10.82
CA ASN A 34 -13.63 53.80 -11.20
C ASN A 34 -14.99 53.33 -10.67
N PHE A 35 -15.07 52.14 -10.08
CA PHE A 35 -16.33 51.52 -9.66
C PHE A 35 -16.25 51.07 -8.19
N PRO A 36 -17.36 51.19 -7.42
CA PRO A 36 -17.43 50.68 -6.06
C PRO A 36 -17.10 49.19 -6.00
N LYS A 37 -16.29 48.77 -5.02
CA LYS A 37 -15.95 47.36 -4.80
C LYS A 37 -17.18 46.45 -4.71
N LYS A 38 -18.24 46.92 -4.04
CA LYS A 38 -19.51 46.19 -3.89
C LYS A 38 -20.21 45.94 -5.24
N GLN A 39 -20.11 46.89 -6.18
CA GLN A 39 -20.65 46.72 -7.53
C GLN A 39 -19.87 45.64 -8.29
N ILE A 40 -18.54 45.68 -8.23
CA ILE A 40 -17.68 44.65 -8.84
C ILE A 40 -17.92 43.27 -8.22
N ALA A 41 -17.99 43.18 -6.90
CA ALA A 41 -18.15 41.92 -6.17
C ALA A 41 -19.50 41.24 -6.45
N ASN A 42 -20.57 42.01 -6.67
CA ASN A 42 -21.90 41.49 -6.94
C ASN A 42 -22.14 41.10 -8.41
N ASP A 43 -21.19 41.40 -9.31
CA ASP A 43 -21.32 41.05 -10.72
C ASP A 43 -20.99 39.57 -10.96
N LYS A 44 -22.05 38.81 -11.27
CA LYS A 44 -22.03 37.36 -11.45
C LYS A 44 -21.21 36.90 -12.66
N TYR A 45 -20.85 37.78 -13.58
CA TYR A 45 -20.10 37.44 -14.79
C TYR A 45 -18.67 37.98 -14.76
N LEU A 46 -18.47 39.18 -14.22
CA LEU A 46 -17.17 39.82 -14.13
C LEU A 46 -16.20 38.98 -13.30
N ILE A 47 -16.59 38.60 -12.08
CA ILE A 47 -15.71 37.85 -11.17
C ILE A 47 -15.24 36.52 -11.77
N PRO A 48 -16.13 35.64 -12.28
CA PRO A 48 -15.70 34.44 -13.01
C PRO A 48 -14.76 34.70 -14.19
N ASN A 49 -14.98 35.79 -14.94
CA ASN A 49 -14.13 36.15 -16.08
C ASN A 49 -12.72 36.55 -15.63
N ILE A 50 -12.59 37.31 -14.54
CA ILE A 50 -11.29 37.67 -13.96
C ILE A 50 -10.56 36.41 -13.45
N LEU A 51 -11.23 35.54 -12.69
CA LEU A 51 -10.62 34.30 -12.19
C LEU A 51 -10.18 33.39 -13.33
N THR A 52 -10.99 33.27 -14.38
CA THR A 52 -10.62 32.51 -15.58
C THR A 52 -9.34 33.07 -16.21
N ALA A 53 -9.25 34.39 -16.36
CA ALA A 53 -8.08 35.03 -16.93
C ALA A 53 -6.82 34.88 -16.04
N LEU A 54 -6.96 34.97 -14.72
CA LEU A 54 -5.87 34.70 -13.78
C LEU A 54 -5.33 33.28 -13.95
N ARG A 55 -6.21 32.27 -14.01
CA ARG A 55 -5.80 30.87 -14.25
C ARG A 55 -5.11 30.68 -15.60
N LYS A 56 -5.73 31.18 -16.68
CA LYS A 56 -5.22 31.02 -18.06
C LYS A 56 -3.91 31.77 -18.32
N THR A 57 -3.53 32.70 -17.44
CA THR A 57 -2.25 33.42 -17.51
C THR A 57 -1.24 32.96 -16.45
N ASN A 58 -1.46 31.80 -15.81
CA ASN A 58 -0.60 31.23 -14.77
C ASN A 58 -0.42 32.16 -13.54
N ASN A 59 -1.48 32.89 -13.20
CA ASN A 59 -1.55 33.85 -12.10
C ASN A 59 -2.53 33.40 -11.01
N SER A 60 -2.76 32.08 -10.87
CA SER A 60 -3.69 31.49 -9.91
C SER A 60 -3.35 31.80 -8.45
N LYS A 61 -2.07 32.04 -8.14
CA LYS A 61 -1.59 32.43 -6.81
C LYS A 61 -2.17 33.75 -6.28
N TYR A 62 -2.71 34.60 -7.16
CA TYR A 62 -3.29 35.89 -6.79
C TYR A 62 -4.82 35.82 -6.55
N ILE A 63 -5.44 34.66 -6.76
CA ILE A 63 -6.90 34.51 -6.65
C ILE A 63 -7.38 34.72 -5.22
N ASP A 64 -6.69 34.18 -4.21
CA ASP A 64 -7.07 34.38 -2.80
C ASP A 64 -7.00 35.86 -2.40
N SER A 65 -5.92 36.56 -2.79
CA SER A 65 -5.78 38.00 -2.55
C SER A 65 -6.87 38.80 -3.26
N PHE A 66 -7.23 38.41 -4.49
CA PHE A 66 -8.29 39.05 -5.25
C PHE A 66 -9.66 38.88 -4.57
N LEU A 67 -10.02 37.64 -4.19
CA LEU A 67 -11.29 37.38 -3.50
C LEU A 67 -11.37 38.14 -2.16
N THR A 68 -10.26 38.20 -1.44
CA THR A 68 -10.14 38.99 -0.19
C THR A 68 -10.30 40.49 -0.44
N GLU A 69 -9.64 41.05 -1.47
CA GLU A 69 -9.71 42.49 -1.80
C GLU A 69 -11.16 42.97 -2.03
N PHE A 70 -12.00 42.09 -2.59
CA PHE A 70 -13.40 42.35 -2.94
C PHE A 70 -14.41 41.77 -1.94
N ASN A 71 -13.95 41.20 -0.82
CA ASN A 71 -14.80 40.57 0.20
C ASN A 71 -15.76 39.50 -0.38
N ILE A 72 -15.25 38.66 -1.29
CA ILE A 72 -16.03 37.61 -1.95
C ILE A 72 -15.81 36.29 -1.18
N PRO A 73 -16.81 35.81 -0.43
CA PRO A 73 -16.64 34.58 0.34
C PRO A 73 -16.69 33.33 -0.56
N ILE A 74 -15.91 32.32 -0.19
CA ILE A 74 -16.00 30.96 -0.72
C ILE A 74 -16.66 30.09 0.35
N ASN A 75 -17.97 29.85 0.21
CA ASN A 75 -18.79 29.05 1.11
C ASN A 75 -19.93 28.35 0.37
N ASN A 76 -20.80 27.66 1.10
CA ASN A 76 -21.94 26.92 0.53
C ASN A 76 -22.98 27.79 -0.21
N LYS A 77 -23.01 29.12 0.03
CA LYS A 77 -23.88 30.07 -0.67
C LYS A 77 -23.23 30.62 -1.95
N THR A 78 -21.93 30.41 -2.15
CA THR A 78 -21.21 30.86 -3.33
C THR A 78 -21.74 30.15 -4.59
N ASN A 79 -21.89 30.89 -5.68
CA ASN A 79 -22.37 30.32 -6.94
C ASN A 79 -21.43 29.21 -7.46
N GLN A 80 -22.01 28.16 -8.05
CA GLN A 80 -21.30 26.99 -8.57
C GLN A 80 -20.12 27.34 -9.49
N ILE A 81 -20.32 28.29 -10.42
CA ILE A 81 -19.28 28.67 -11.40
C ILE A 81 -18.04 29.18 -10.66
N LEU A 82 -18.25 29.99 -9.63
CA LEU A 82 -17.17 30.56 -8.83
C LEU A 82 -16.48 29.50 -7.97
N LEU A 83 -17.24 28.61 -7.33
CA LEU A 83 -16.69 27.46 -6.58
C LEU A 83 -15.83 26.56 -7.47
N ASN A 84 -16.32 26.26 -8.68
CA ASN A 84 -15.62 25.47 -9.67
C ASN A 84 -14.30 26.11 -10.11
N LEU A 85 -14.32 27.40 -10.44
CA LEU A 85 -13.12 28.14 -10.81
C LEU A 85 -12.12 28.23 -9.65
N TYR A 86 -12.61 28.38 -8.42
CA TYR A 86 -11.78 28.38 -7.24
C TYR A 86 -11.13 27.01 -7.01
N GLY A 87 -11.87 25.91 -7.05
CA GLY A 87 -11.32 24.56 -6.93
C GLY A 87 -10.26 24.27 -8.00
N TRP A 88 -10.50 24.66 -9.25
CA TRP A 88 -9.47 24.54 -10.27
C TRP A 88 -8.24 25.44 -10.03
N SER A 89 -8.40 26.62 -9.43
CA SER A 89 -7.27 27.46 -9.08
C SER A 89 -6.39 26.82 -8.00
N ILE A 90 -7.00 26.06 -7.07
CA ILE A 90 -6.28 25.26 -6.08
C ILE A 90 -5.47 24.17 -6.77
N TYR A 91 -6.07 23.44 -7.71
CA TYR A 91 -5.34 22.49 -8.55
C TYR A 91 -4.14 23.14 -9.26
N ASP A 92 -4.35 24.30 -9.91
CA ASP A 92 -3.29 25.03 -10.60
C ASP A 92 -2.17 25.45 -9.62
N ASN A 93 -2.51 25.88 -8.40
CA ASN A 93 -1.55 26.24 -7.36
C ASN A 93 -0.74 25.04 -6.87
N ILE A 94 -1.36 23.87 -6.66
CA ILE A 94 -0.66 22.62 -6.30
C ILE A 94 0.35 22.27 -7.40
N LYS A 95 -0.13 22.18 -8.64
CA LYS A 95 0.66 21.75 -9.79
C LYS A 95 1.87 22.66 -10.02
N ASN A 96 1.69 23.97 -9.87
CA ASN A 96 2.75 24.96 -10.06
C ASN A 96 3.57 25.24 -8.80
N ARG A 97 3.30 24.53 -7.69
CA ARG A 97 3.98 24.72 -6.40
C ARG A 97 3.87 26.15 -5.85
N TYR A 98 2.77 26.82 -6.13
CA TYR A 98 2.46 28.17 -5.63
C TYR A 98 1.76 28.09 -4.28
N TYR A 99 2.41 27.48 -3.31
CA TYR A 99 1.84 27.32 -1.97
C TYR A 99 2.89 27.13 -0.88
N ASN A 100 2.52 27.54 0.32
CA ASN A 100 3.09 27.01 1.56
C ASN A 100 2.26 25.79 2.00
N LYS A 101 2.90 24.75 2.55
CA LYS A 101 2.24 23.52 2.99
C LYS A 101 1.07 23.76 3.95
N ASN A 102 1.18 24.74 4.85
CA ASN A 102 0.11 25.02 5.82
C ASN A 102 -1.08 25.76 5.20
N ASP A 103 -0.79 26.72 4.31
CA ASP A 103 -1.82 27.54 3.66
C ASP A 103 -2.67 26.68 2.72
N ILE A 104 -2.05 25.71 2.03
CA ILE A 104 -2.76 24.84 1.10
C ILE A 104 -3.75 23.92 1.78
N LEU A 105 -3.43 23.37 2.95
CA LEU A 105 -4.36 22.50 3.68
C LEU A 105 -5.62 23.28 4.10
N THR A 106 -5.46 24.53 4.54
CA THR A 106 -6.59 25.39 4.94
C THR A 106 -7.48 25.72 3.75
N ASN A 107 -6.89 26.14 2.62
CA ASN A 107 -7.65 26.51 1.43
C ASN A 107 -8.37 25.30 0.81
N ILE A 108 -7.72 24.13 0.79
CA ILE A 108 -8.30 22.87 0.30
C ILE A 108 -9.47 22.44 1.18
N LYS A 109 -9.31 22.46 2.52
CA LYS A 109 -10.32 21.96 3.46
C LYS A 109 -11.70 22.56 3.19
N ASN A 110 -11.76 23.88 3.04
CA ASN A 110 -13.03 24.59 2.85
C ASN A 110 -13.68 24.24 1.51
N ILE A 111 -12.92 24.24 0.41
CA ILE A 111 -13.50 24.01 -0.91
C ILE A 111 -13.84 22.54 -1.16
N ILE A 112 -13.04 21.59 -0.67
CA ILE A 112 -13.29 20.16 -0.88
C ILE A 112 -14.58 19.74 -0.19
N SER A 113 -14.83 20.18 1.05
CA SER A 113 -16.10 19.91 1.75
C SER A 113 -17.31 20.35 0.93
N ILE A 114 -17.27 21.57 0.39
CA ILE A 114 -18.37 22.15 -0.40
C ILE A 114 -18.56 21.39 -1.72
N LEU A 115 -17.47 21.05 -2.43
CA LEU A 115 -17.55 20.34 -3.70
C LEU A 115 -18.04 18.89 -3.51
N GLN A 116 -17.60 18.21 -2.46
CA GLN A 116 -18.04 16.85 -2.12
C GLN A 116 -19.50 16.81 -1.62
N GLU A 117 -20.02 17.87 -1.01
CA GLU A 117 -21.46 17.96 -0.67
C GLU A 117 -22.36 18.07 -1.90
N LYS A 118 -21.88 18.72 -2.97
CA LYS A 118 -22.64 18.88 -4.21
C LYS A 118 -22.76 17.57 -5.01
N ASN A 119 -21.70 16.77 -4.98
CA ASN A 119 -21.67 15.42 -5.55
C ASN A 119 -22.15 15.35 -7.02
N ASP A 120 -21.82 16.37 -7.83
CA ASP A 120 -22.04 16.36 -9.27
C ASP A 120 -20.77 15.96 -10.03
N THR A 121 -20.91 15.48 -11.27
CA THR A 121 -19.79 15.00 -12.10
C THR A 121 -18.66 16.03 -12.22
N TYR A 122 -19.00 17.32 -12.31
CA TYR A 122 -17.99 18.36 -12.51
C TYR A 122 -17.24 18.67 -11.21
N SER A 123 -17.96 18.81 -10.10
CA SER A 123 -17.35 18.98 -8.76
C SER A 123 -16.46 17.79 -8.41
N ASN A 124 -16.91 16.57 -8.68
CA ASN A 124 -16.14 15.34 -8.44
C ASN A 124 -14.86 15.28 -9.29
N ASN A 125 -14.92 15.73 -10.55
CA ASN A 125 -13.72 15.82 -11.39
C ASN A 125 -12.69 16.81 -10.83
N ILE A 126 -13.12 17.95 -10.29
CA ILE A 126 -12.21 18.90 -9.63
C ILE A 126 -11.57 18.27 -8.39
N VAL A 127 -12.38 17.66 -7.52
CA VAL A 127 -11.92 16.99 -6.29
C VAL A 127 -10.87 15.93 -6.63
N SER A 128 -11.14 15.09 -7.64
CA SER A 128 -10.22 14.07 -8.15
C SER A 128 -8.88 14.67 -8.59
N ASN A 129 -8.92 15.72 -9.41
CA ASN A 129 -7.72 16.38 -9.90
C ASN A 129 -6.89 17.01 -8.78
N ILE A 130 -7.54 17.69 -7.82
CA ILE A 130 -6.87 18.26 -6.64
C ILE A 130 -6.20 17.14 -5.82
N PHE A 131 -6.93 16.06 -5.53
CA PHE A 131 -6.42 14.93 -4.76
C PHE A 131 -5.19 14.32 -5.43
N ARG A 132 -5.30 13.95 -6.71
CA ARG A 132 -4.21 13.34 -7.48
C ARG A 132 -2.98 14.24 -7.56
N ALA A 133 -3.16 15.55 -7.79
CA ALA A 133 -2.07 16.51 -7.84
C ALA A 133 -1.35 16.62 -6.51
N GLY A 134 -2.08 16.70 -5.38
CA GLY A 134 -1.48 16.82 -4.06
C GLY A 134 -0.65 15.59 -3.68
N ILE A 135 -1.18 14.39 -3.96
CA ILE A 135 -0.43 13.15 -3.76
C ILE A 135 0.81 13.10 -4.66
N GLN A 136 0.70 13.49 -5.93
CA GLN A 136 1.85 13.47 -6.84
C GLN A 136 2.99 14.36 -6.36
N VAL A 137 2.70 15.62 -5.99
CA VAL A 137 3.74 16.55 -5.53
C VAL A 137 4.37 16.08 -4.22
N SER A 138 3.61 15.41 -3.35
CA SER A 138 4.15 14.84 -2.10
C SER A 138 5.15 13.69 -2.30
N LYS A 139 5.12 13.02 -3.46
CA LYS A 139 6.04 11.91 -3.79
C LYS A 139 7.38 12.37 -4.35
N GLU A 140 7.45 13.60 -4.87
CA GLU A 140 8.64 14.13 -5.54
C GLU A 140 9.67 14.73 -4.57
N SER A 141 9.39 14.79 -3.27
CA SER A 141 10.36 15.24 -2.26
C SER A 141 11.38 14.15 -1.94
N GLN A 142 12.67 14.51 -1.83
CA GLN A 142 13.78 13.59 -1.50
C GLN A 142 13.49 12.74 -0.25
N ASN A 143 12.77 13.32 0.71
CA ASN A 143 12.16 12.60 1.82
C ASN A 143 10.65 12.74 1.70
N ARG A 144 9.95 11.62 1.52
CA ARG A 144 8.49 11.60 1.45
C ARG A 144 7.91 12.03 2.79
N ASP A 145 7.14 13.11 2.79
CA ASP A 145 6.55 13.68 4.01
C ASP A 145 5.24 12.97 4.35
N PHE A 146 5.32 11.87 5.10
CA PHE A 146 4.16 11.07 5.48
C PHE A 146 3.16 11.83 6.35
N LYS A 147 3.64 12.79 7.17
CA LYS A 147 2.76 13.64 7.98
C LYS A 147 1.87 14.50 7.08
N PHE A 148 2.47 15.17 6.09
CA PHE A 148 1.72 15.93 5.10
C PHE A 148 0.73 15.06 4.32
N ILE A 149 1.13 13.87 3.86
CA ILE A 149 0.23 12.98 3.10
C ILE A 149 -0.98 12.57 3.93
N LYS A 150 -0.77 12.20 5.21
CA LYS A 150 -1.85 11.89 6.14
C LYS A 150 -2.81 13.08 6.28
N GLU A 151 -2.29 14.25 6.65
CA GLU A 151 -3.09 15.47 6.85
C GLU A 151 -3.85 15.88 5.58
N PHE A 152 -3.22 15.72 4.41
CA PHE A 152 -3.84 15.97 3.12
C PHE A 152 -4.98 14.99 2.83
N CYS A 153 -4.79 13.68 3.07
CA CYS A 153 -5.84 12.68 2.88
C CYS A 153 -7.04 12.92 3.80
N GLU A 154 -6.83 13.42 5.02
CA GLU A 154 -7.90 13.76 5.98
C GLU A 154 -8.81 14.91 5.50
N LEU A 155 -8.42 15.66 4.47
CA LEU A 155 -9.25 16.70 3.86
C LEU A 155 -10.36 16.15 2.94
N PHE A 156 -10.29 14.87 2.58
CA PHE A 156 -11.21 14.23 1.65
C PHE A 156 -12.07 13.19 2.36
N ASP A 157 -13.37 13.25 2.16
CA ASP A 157 -14.27 12.17 2.54
C ASP A 157 -14.08 10.97 1.59
N VAL A 158 -13.46 9.89 2.08
CA VAL A 158 -13.18 8.67 1.30
C VAL A 158 -14.44 8.02 0.72
N GLN A 159 -15.60 8.16 1.38
CA GLN A 159 -16.85 7.57 0.89
C GLN A 159 -17.38 8.27 -0.35
N LYS A 160 -16.91 9.50 -0.61
CA LYS A 160 -17.29 10.32 -1.76
C LYS A 160 -16.22 10.35 -2.85
N LEU A 161 -15.09 9.65 -2.66
CA LEU A 161 -14.08 9.50 -3.70
C LEU A 161 -14.52 8.48 -4.74
N SER A 162 -14.19 8.75 -6.01
CA SER A 162 -14.58 7.87 -7.12
C SER A 162 -13.87 6.51 -7.04
N GLU A 163 -14.63 5.47 -7.38
CA GLU A 163 -14.12 4.11 -7.63
C GLU A 163 -13.81 3.88 -9.13
N ASP A 164 -14.11 4.86 -9.99
CA ASP A 164 -13.80 4.78 -11.41
C ASP A 164 -12.29 4.77 -11.65
N CYS A 165 -11.86 3.88 -12.53
CA CYS A 165 -10.47 3.73 -12.93
C CYS A 165 -10.26 4.44 -14.27
N GLU A 166 -9.21 5.26 -14.35
CA GLU A 166 -8.85 5.95 -15.59
C GLU A 166 -7.96 5.06 -16.45
N ILE A 167 -8.24 4.98 -17.74
CA ILE A 167 -7.45 4.21 -18.71
C ILE A 167 -6.68 5.18 -19.62
N TYR A 168 -5.37 4.98 -19.70
CA TYR A 168 -4.48 5.77 -20.55
C TYR A 168 -3.81 4.90 -21.58
N ASN A 169 -3.73 5.35 -22.82
CA ASN A 169 -2.90 4.69 -23.82
C ASN A 169 -1.45 5.19 -23.72
N ILE A 170 -0.54 4.34 -23.26
CA ILE A 170 0.89 4.63 -23.16
C ILE A 170 1.63 3.73 -24.16
N LYS A 171 2.15 4.34 -25.23
CA LYS A 171 2.91 3.65 -26.29
C LYS A 171 2.12 2.45 -26.89
N GLY A 172 0.83 2.63 -27.15
CA GLY A 172 -0.02 1.60 -27.74
C GLY A 172 -0.52 0.54 -26.76
N LYS A 173 -0.23 0.67 -25.46
CA LYS A 173 -0.78 -0.20 -24.41
C LYS A 173 -1.73 0.59 -23.53
N ASP A 174 -2.91 0.03 -23.29
CA ASP A 174 -3.84 0.57 -22.32
C ASP A 174 -3.33 0.24 -20.91
N VAL A 175 -3.13 1.29 -20.13
CA VAL A 175 -2.70 1.24 -18.73
C VAL A 175 -3.81 1.84 -17.90
N GLU A 176 -4.48 0.98 -17.14
CA GLU A 176 -5.47 1.38 -16.16
C GLU A 176 -4.79 1.85 -14.87
N GLN A 177 -5.26 2.97 -14.33
CA GLN A 177 -4.81 3.56 -13.07
C GLN A 177 -5.74 3.18 -11.93
N ASP A 178 -5.22 3.29 -10.70
CA ASP A 178 -6.03 3.16 -9.51
C ASP A 178 -7.11 4.26 -9.44
N SER A 179 -8.24 3.89 -8.83
CA SER A 179 -9.29 4.86 -8.53
C SER A 179 -8.84 5.83 -7.43
N ASP A 180 -9.54 6.95 -7.28
CA ASP A 180 -9.20 7.91 -6.22
C ASP A 180 -9.35 7.28 -4.84
N LYS A 181 -10.40 6.47 -4.66
CA LYS A 181 -10.67 5.77 -3.41
C LYS A 181 -9.57 4.75 -3.09
N GLU A 182 -9.16 3.94 -4.07
CA GLU A 182 -8.05 2.99 -3.88
C GLU A 182 -6.74 3.71 -3.55
N LYS A 183 -6.43 4.77 -4.30
CA LYS A 183 -5.24 5.59 -4.09
C LYS A 183 -5.25 6.21 -2.71
N TRP A 184 -6.39 6.71 -2.24
CA TRP A 184 -6.57 7.22 -0.89
C TRP A 184 -6.24 6.16 0.16
N TYR A 185 -6.81 4.95 0.05
CA TYR A 185 -6.51 3.87 1.01
C TYR A 185 -5.03 3.49 0.99
N SER A 186 -4.42 3.39 -0.19
CA SER A 186 -3.01 3.02 -0.31
C SER A 186 -2.09 4.06 0.33
N GLU A 187 -2.33 5.35 0.06
CA GLU A 187 -1.53 6.46 0.56
C GLU A 187 -1.77 6.72 2.06
N MET A 188 -3.04 6.72 2.51
CA MET A 188 -3.41 6.91 3.91
C MET A 188 -2.86 5.78 4.79
N SER A 189 -3.12 4.51 4.45
CA SER A 189 -2.65 3.36 5.25
C SER A 189 -1.12 3.31 5.33
N LYS A 190 -0.41 3.64 4.25
CA LYS A 190 1.05 3.72 4.24
C LYS A 190 1.54 4.85 5.14
N SER A 191 0.96 6.03 5.03
CA SER A 191 1.40 7.18 5.82
C SER A 191 1.18 6.96 7.31
N LEU A 192 0.03 6.38 7.69
CA LEU A 192 -0.25 5.99 9.06
C LEU A 192 0.72 4.93 9.59
N PHE A 193 1.09 3.95 8.77
CA PHE A 193 2.04 2.91 9.16
C PHE A 193 3.44 3.48 9.45
N GLU A 194 3.94 4.34 8.56
CA GLU A 194 5.26 4.98 8.68
C GLU A 194 5.32 6.01 9.82
N LEU A 195 4.15 6.52 10.25
CA LEU A 195 4.00 7.37 11.43
C LEU A 195 3.70 6.56 12.72
N GLU A 196 3.85 5.23 12.66
CA GLU A 196 3.62 4.31 13.78
C GLU A 196 2.20 4.35 14.35
N MET A 197 1.24 4.87 13.59
CA MET A 197 -0.18 4.92 13.93
C MET A 197 -0.86 3.58 13.58
N TYR A 198 -0.36 2.49 14.15
CA TYR A 198 -0.68 1.11 13.74
C TYR A 198 -2.17 0.77 13.84
N ASN A 199 -2.87 1.25 14.88
CA ASN A 199 -4.33 1.06 15.00
C ASN A 199 -5.09 1.62 13.80
N ASN A 200 -4.73 2.82 13.35
CA ASN A 200 -5.40 3.45 12.21
C ASN A 200 -4.98 2.80 10.88
N SER A 201 -3.70 2.45 10.73
CA SER A 201 -3.22 1.73 9.54
C SER A 201 -3.93 0.37 9.40
N PHE A 202 -4.09 -0.36 10.50
CA PHE A 202 -4.88 -1.59 10.57
C PHE A 202 -6.32 -1.35 10.11
N LYS A 203 -7.01 -0.38 10.72
CA LYS A 203 -8.41 -0.07 10.42
C LYS A 203 -8.62 0.22 8.94
N PHE A 204 -7.84 1.14 8.36
CA PHE A 204 -8.00 1.51 6.95
C PHE A 204 -7.54 0.44 5.98
N SER A 205 -6.51 -0.35 6.31
CA SER A 205 -6.12 -1.49 5.47
C SER A 205 -7.21 -2.56 5.44
N LYS A 206 -7.83 -2.85 6.59
CA LYS A 206 -8.95 -3.79 6.71
C LYS A 206 -10.18 -3.30 5.95
N ASP A 207 -10.51 -2.03 6.10
CA ASP A 207 -11.62 -1.38 5.41
C ASP A 207 -11.45 -1.44 3.89
N ALA A 208 -10.26 -1.11 3.38
CA ALA A 208 -9.93 -1.20 1.96
C ALA A 208 -10.10 -2.62 1.41
N LEU A 209 -9.57 -3.63 2.10
CA LEU A 209 -9.64 -5.03 1.70
C LEU A 209 -11.07 -5.60 1.72
N ALA A 210 -11.95 -5.03 2.56
CA ALA A 210 -13.34 -5.45 2.65
C ALA A 210 -14.23 -4.76 1.60
N ASN A 211 -13.93 -3.50 1.25
CA ASN A 211 -14.87 -2.63 0.53
C ASN A 211 -14.42 -2.23 -0.88
N LEU A 212 -13.15 -2.40 -1.26
CA LEU A 212 -12.71 -2.16 -2.63
C LEU A 212 -12.95 -3.39 -3.50
N ASN A 213 -13.59 -3.18 -4.65
CA ASN A 213 -13.90 -4.25 -5.61
C ASN A 213 -12.72 -4.62 -6.52
N LYS A 214 -11.73 -3.72 -6.64
CA LYS A 214 -10.60 -3.85 -7.55
C LYS A 214 -9.35 -3.22 -6.95
N PHE A 215 -8.20 -3.81 -7.25
CA PHE A 215 -6.89 -3.34 -6.83
C PHE A 215 -5.92 -3.31 -8.01
N HIS A 216 -5.04 -2.32 -8.00
CA HIS A 216 -4.01 -2.07 -9.00
C HIS A 216 -2.62 -2.08 -8.33
N PHE A 217 -1.57 -2.30 -9.14
CA PHE A 217 -0.17 -2.18 -8.71
C PHE A 217 0.23 -3.04 -7.48
N GLY A 218 -0.53 -4.09 -7.19
CA GLY A 218 -0.34 -4.92 -6.00
C GLY A 218 -0.78 -4.25 -4.69
N ASN A 219 -1.62 -3.21 -4.75
CA ASN A 219 -2.13 -2.50 -3.57
C ASN A 219 -2.83 -3.46 -2.58
N GLU A 220 -3.58 -4.46 -3.06
CA GLU A 220 -4.17 -5.50 -2.21
C GLU A 220 -3.11 -6.15 -1.31
N LEU A 221 -1.97 -6.55 -1.89
CA LEU A 221 -0.88 -7.19 -1.17
C LEU A 221 -0.22 -6.22 -0.19
N TRP A 222 0.00 -4.97 -0.59
CA TRP A 222 0.61 -3.96 0.27
C TRP A 222 -0.30 -3.59 1.45
N LEU A 223 -1.61 -3.52 1.24
CA LEU A 223 -2.61 -3.31 2.27
C LEU A 223 -2.68 -4.51 3.22
N ALA A 224 -2.71 -5.74 2.68
CA ALA A 224 -2.70 -6.97 3.48
C ALA A 224 -1.43 -7.07 4.33
N ARG A 225 -0.26 -6.75 3.77
CA ARG A 225 1.01 -6.70 4.50
C ARG A 225 0.96 -5.65 5.62
N ARG A 226 0.48 -4.44 5.36
CA ARG A 226 0.34 -3.40 6.41
C ARG A 226 -0.65 -3.81 7.50
N LEU A 227 -1.74 -4.49 7.14
CA LEU A 227 -2.69 -5.05 8.11
C LEU A 227 -1.99 -6.06 9.03
N ALA A 228 -1.27 -7.03 8.47
CA ALA A 228 -0.54 -8.05 9.22
C ALA A 228 0.55 -7.43 10.12
N LEU A 229 1.38 -6.54 9.58
CA LEU A 229 2.42 -5.87 10.37
C LEU A 229 1.82 -4.93 11.42
N SER A 230 0.67 -4.30 11.18
CA SER A 230 0.01 -3.52 12.23
C SER A 230 -0.46 -4.42 13.37
N LYS A 231 -0.94 -5.65 13.10
CA LYS A 231 -1.26 -6.63 14.16
C LYS A 231 -0.04 -6.95 15.03
N LYS A 232 1.14 -7.14 14.42
CA LYS A 232 2.41 -7.32 15.15
C LYS A 232 2.62 -6.20 16.16
N TYR A 233 2.61 -4.94 15.72
CA TYR A 233 2.86 -3.80 16.59
C TYR A 233 1.77 -3.57 17.65
N LEU A 234 0.60 -4.18 17.47
CA LEU A 234 -0.49 -4.19 18.45
C LEU A 234 -0.45 -5.41 19.39
N GLY A 235 0.61 -6.23 19.33
CA GLY A 235 0.83 -7.38 20.21
C GLY A 235 0.23 -8.70 19.71
N ASN A 236 -0.40 -8.72 18.54
CA ASN A 236 -1.07 -9.91 17.98
C ASN A 236 -0.13 -10.66 17.02
N LEU A 237 0.96 -11.21 17.55
CA LEU A 237 2.03 -11.84 16.76
C LEU A 237 1.54 -13.08 15.98
N ASP A 238 0.79 -13.98 16.61
CA ASP A 238 0.33 -15.22 15.97
C ASP A 238 -0.56 -14.94 14.74
N GLU A 239 -1.47 -13.98 14.87
CA GLU A 239 -2.30 -13.56 13.73
C GLU A 239 -1.48 -12.89 12.62
N ALA A 240 -0.48 -12.07 12.99
CA ALA A 240 0.40 -11.45 12.01
C ALA A 240 1.18 -12.49 11.19
N ILE A 241 1.65 -13.55 11.84
CA ILE A 241 2.32 -14.68 11.18
C ILE A 241 1.38 -15.37 10.21
N LEU A 242 0.17 -15.74 10.65
CA LEU A 242 -0.82 -16.40 9.80
C LEU A 242 -1.19 -15.57 8.57
N ASP A 243 -1.40 -14.25 8.75
CA ASP A 243 -1.71 -13.35 7.65
C ASP A 243 -0.53 -13.26 6.65
N LEU A 244 0.71 -13.13 7.13
CA LEU A 244 1.90 -13.11 6.26
C LEU A 244 2.13 -14.44 5.54
N GLU A 245 1.82 -15.57 6.18
CA GLU A 245 1.86 -16.88 5.53
C GLU A 245 0.83 -16.97 4.38
N GLU A 246 -0.38 -16.45 4.56
CA GLU A 246 -1.38 -16.37 3.49
C GLU A 246 -0.90 -15.49 2.33
N ILE A 247 -0.32 -14.32 2.65
CA ILE A 247 0.27 -13.40 1.66
C ILE A 247 1.37 -14.12 0.87
N TYR A 248 2.25 -14.87 1.55
CA TYR A 248 3.34 -15.60 0.90
C TYR A 248 2.85 -16.69 -0.07
N LEU A 249 1.72 -17.34 0.24
CA LEU A 249 1.10 -18.32 -0.67
C LEU A 249 0.65 -17.69 -1.99
N LYS A 250 0.21 -16.42 -1.95
CA LYS A 250 -0.19 -15.66 -3.15
C LYS A 250 1.03 -15.09 -3.89
N LYS A 251 2.03 -14.62 -3.15
CA LYS A 251 3.25 -14.03 -3.73
C LYS A 251 4.49 -14.43 -2.93
N LYS A 252 5.34 -15.25 -3.56
CA LYS A 252 6.54 -15.84 -2.94
C LYS A 252 7.73 -14.88 -2.89
N ASP A 253 7.51 -13.65 -2.44
CA ASP A 253 8.59 -12.67 -2.29
C ASP A 253 9.42 -12.96 -1.03
N TRP A 254 10.75 -12.85 -1.16
CA TRP A 254 11.69 -13.21 -0.10
C TRP A 254 11.51 -12.36 1.17
N PHE A 255 11.12 -11.10 1.03
CA PHE A 255 10.95 -10.18 2.16
C PHE A 255 9.77 -10.56 3.05
N ILE A 256 8.74 -11.24 2.53
CA ILE A 256 7.63 -11.74 3.34
C ILE A 256 8.12 -12.86 4.26
N LYS A 257 8.95 -13.78 3.74
CA LYS A 257 9.58 -14.83 4.56
C LYS A 257 10.57 -14.27 5.57
N LYS A 258 11.29 -13.20 5.23
CA LYS A 258 12.10 -12.45 6.18
C LYS A 258 11.23 -11.89 7.32
N GLU A 259 10.10 -11.27 7.02
CA GLU A 259 9.19 -10.73 8.05
C GLU A 259 8.61 -11.82 8.95
N ILE A 260 8.22 -12.97 8.38
CA ILE A 260 7.79 -14.14 9.16
C ILE A 260 8.93 -14.62 10.08
N ALA A 261 10.18 -14.66 9.58
CA ALA A 261 11.33 -15.02 10.39
C ALA A 261 11.57 -14.05 11.55
N GLU A 262 11.42 -12.74 11.32
CA GLU A 262 11.53 -11.70 12.35
C GLU A 262 10.45 -11.88 13.43
N LEU A 263 9.21 -12.20 13.05
CA LEU A 263 8.13 -12.45 14.02
C LEU A 263 8.40 -13.68 14.89
N TYR A 264 8.86 -14.79 14.30
CA TYR A 264 9.24 -15.98 15.07
C TYR A 264 10.47 -15.73 15.95
N PHE A 265 11.39 -14.86 15.52
CA PHE A 265 12.52 -14.44 16.35
C PHE A 265 12.04 -13.69 17.59
N GLU A 266 11.12 -12.73 17.41
CA GLU A 266 10.51 -11.95 18.50
C GLU A 266 9.69 -12.82 19.46
N SER A 267 9.07 -13.89 18.96
CA SER A 267 8.36 -14.87 19.79
C SER A 267 9.26 -15.95 20.41
N ASN A 268 10.58 -15.82 20.30
CA ASN A 268 11.59 -16.81 20.73
C ASN A 268 11.47 -18.21 20.10
N ASP A 269 10.77 -18.36 18.97
CA ASP A 269 10.75 -19.60 18.18
C ASP A 269 11.91 -19.57 17.16
N PHE A 270 13.13 -19.73 17.69
CA PHE A 270 14.34 -19.57 16.89
C PHE A 270 14.48 -20.61 15.78
N GLU A 271 13.89 -21.79 15.93
CA GLU A 271 13.90 -22.82 14.88
C GLU A 271 13.03 -22.39 13.69
N LYS A 272 11.78 -21.99 13.91
CA LYS A 272 10.94 -21.49 12.81
C LYS A 272 11.47 -20.18 12.24
N SER A 273 12.06 -19.33 13.07
CA SER A 273 12.75 -18.13 12.60
C SER A 273 13.86 -18.49 11.61
N PHE A 274 14.70 -19.47 11.96
CA PHE A 274 15.80 -19.93 11.12
C PHE A 274 15.30 -20.56 9.81
N GLU A 275 14.31 -21.44 9.86
CA GLU A 275 13.70 -22.07 8.69
C GLU A 275 13.20 -21.02 7.69
N ASN A 276 12.44 -20.03 8.16
CA ASN A 276 11.91 -18.96 7.30
C ASN A 276 13.02 -18.05 6.77
N ALA A 277 14.05 -17.77 7.57
CA ALA A 277 15.20 -16.99 7.15
C ALA A 277 16.00 -17.70 6.04
N LEU A 278 16.15 -19.03 6.13
CA LEU A 278 16.81 -19.84 5.10
C LEU A 278 16.00 -19.89 3.78
N ILE A 279 14.67 -19.95 3.85
CA ILE A 279 13.82 -19.81 2.65
C ILE A 279 14.03 -18.43 2.01
N ALA A 280 14.07 -17.38 2.82
CA ALA A 280 14.27 -16.01 2.34
C ALA A 280 15.66 -15.78 1.72
N ILE A 281 16.74 -16.30 2.33
CA ILE A 281 18.11 -16.07 1.86
C ILE A 281 18.40 -16.80 0.55
N ASN A 282 17.82 -17.98 0.35
CA ASN A 282 17.93 -18.78 -0.88
C ASN A 282 17.00 -18.31 -2.02
N SER A 283 16.05 -17.41 -1.75
CA SER A 283 15.16 -16.85 -2.78
C SER A 283 15.90 -15.87 -3.73
N LYS A 284 15.43 -15.69 -4.97
CA LYS A 284 16.08 -14.78 -5.93
C LYS A 284 15.99 -13.32 -5.50
N SER A 285 17.13 -12.68 -5.24
CA SER A 285 17.31 -11.22 -5.10
C SER A 285 18.80 -10.94 -4.99
N LYS A 286 19.22 -9.69 -5.22
CA LYS A 286 20.60 -9.28 -4.97
C LYS A 286 20.92 -9.33 -3.47
N ILE A 287 22.14 -9.70 -3.13
CA ILE A 287 22.56 -9.96 -1.75
C ILE A 287 22.60 -8.67 -0.91
N GLU A 288 22.92 -7.54 -1.54
CA GLU A 288 22.95 -6.22 -0.91
C GLU A 288 21.57 -5.77 -0.39
N PHE A 289 20.48 -6.31 -0.93
CA PHE A 289 19.13 -6.05 -0.41
C PHE A 289 18.78 -6.92 0.81
N LYS A 290 19.58 -7.95 1.11
CA LYS A 290 19.32 -8.93 2.17
C LYS A 290 20.17 -8.71 3.43
N VAL A 291 20.87 -7.58 3.55
CA VAL A 291 21.77 -7.30 4.68
C VAL A 291 21.10 -7.51 6.05
N SER A 292 19.87 -7.01 6.23
CA SER A 292 19.13 -7.20 7.49
C SER A 292 18.72 -8.67 7.74
N LEU A 293 18.47 -9.44 6.68
CA LEU A 293 18.21 -10.88 6.79
C LEU A 293 19.48 -11.65 7.17
N ILE A 294 20.62 -11.33 6.57
CA ILE A 294 21.92 -11.94 6.93
C ILE A 294 22.25 -11.63 8.39
N MET A 295 21.99 -10.39 8.83
CA MET A 295 22.14 -9.99 10.23
C MET A 295 21.25 -10.83 11.16
N LEU A 296 19.97 -11.02 10.80
CA LEU A 296 19.04 -11.87 11.56
C LEU A 296 19.54 -13.31 11.67
N ILE A 297 20.01 -13.91 10.56
CA ILE A 297 20.57 -15.27 10.56
C ILE A 297 21.77 -15.36 11.52
N GLY A 298 22.68 -14.38 11.50
CA GLY A 298 23.80 -14.32 12.43
C GLY A 298 23.36 -14.28 13.89
N LYS A 299 22.34 -13.47 14.22
CA LYS A 299 21.77 -13.39 15.59
C LYS A 299 21.14 -14.72 16.03
N ILE A 300 20.40 -15.39 15.15
CA ILE A 300 19.83 -16.71 15.42
C ILE A 300 20.95 -17.72 15.70
N LEU A 301 21.99 -17.77 14.86
CA LEU A 301 23.10 -18.70 15.01
C LEU A 301 23.88 -18.46 16.30
N LYS A 302 24.05 -17.20 16.71
CA LYS A 302 24.66 -16.85 18.00
C LYS A 302 23.86 -17.41 19.17
N LEU A 303 22.53 -17.31 19.13
CA LEU A 303 21.65 -17.89 20.15
C LEU A 303 21.71 -19.42 20.16
N LYS A 304 21.87 -20.04 18.99
CA LYS A 304 22.14 -21.49 18.83
C LYS A 304 23.57 -21.89 19.22
N LYS A 305 24.40 -20.94 19.69
CA LYS A 305 25.82 -21.13 20.06
C LYS A 305 26.72 -21.54 18.89
N GLU A 306 26.29 -21.32 17.66
CA GLU A 306 27.08 -21.51 16.43
C GLU A 306 27.92 -20.26 16.14
N PHE A 307 28.81 -19.90 17.09
CA PHE A 307 29.49 -18.60 17.13
C PHE A 307 30.35 -18.29 15.90
N ALA A 308 31.06 -19.28 15.35
CA ALA A 308 31.87 -19.10 14.15
C ALA A 308 31.00 -18.72 12.94
N LEU A 309 29.90 -19.44 12.73
CA LEU A 309 28.94 -19.16 11.66
C LEU A 309 28.25 -17.81 11.89
N ALA A 310 27.86 -17.49 13.12
CA ALA A 310 27.32 -16.17 13.46
C ALA A 310 28.28 -15.04 13.06
N LYS A 311 29.57 -15.17 13.43
CA LYS A 311 30.60 -14.18 13.09
C LYS A 311 30.80 -14.06 11.57
N MET A 312 30.77 -15.16 10.83
CA MET A 312 30.82 -15.13 9.37
C MET A 312 29.68 -14.30 8.76
N HIS A 313 28.45 -14.46 9.26
CA HIS A 313 27.31 -13.67 8.77
C HIS A 313 27.47 -12.17 9.07
N PHE A 314 27.95 -11.81 10.26
CA PHE A 314 28.22 -10.42 10.61
C PHE A 314 29.36 -9.82 9.76
N LEU A 315 30.43 -10.57 9.49
CA LEU A 315 31.51 -10.15 8.61
C LEU A 315 31.03 -9.95 7.16
N LEU A 316 30.16 -10.83 6.66
CA LEU A 316 29.55 -10.64 5.33
C LEU A 316 28.71 -9.35 5.28
N VAL A 317 27.94 -9.06 6.32
CA VAL A 317 27.21 -7.78 6.43
C VAL A 317 28.18 -6.60 6.36
N LYS A 318 29.29 -6.64 7.11
CA LYS A 318 30.34 -5.61 7.09
C LYS A 318 30.93 -5.42 5.68
N GLN A 319 31.31 -6.52 5.01
CA GLN A 319 31.84 -6.49 3.64
C GLN A 319 30.85 -5.86 2.65
N ILE A 320 29.57 -6.23 2.71
CA ILE A 320 28.54 -5.66 1.83
C ILE A 320 28.40 -4.15 2.07
N ARG A 321 28.34 -3.71 3.34
CA ARG A 321 28.21 -2.28 3.66
C ARG A 321 29.41 -1.49 3.15
N ASN A 322 30.63 -1.99 3.35
CA ASN A 322 31.85 -1.33 2.90
C ASN A 322 31.93 -1.24 1.36
N ASN A 323 31.59 -2.32 0.67
CA ASN A 323 31.55 -2.34 -0.80
C ASN A 323 30.52 -1.37 -1.40
N ASN A 324 29.51 -0.97 -0.63
CA ASN A 324 28.48 -0.01 -1.05
C ASN A 324 28.64 1.37 -0.41
N SER A 325 29.73 1.62 0.31
CA SER A 325 29.98 2.86 1.06
C SER A 325 28.85 3.22 2.05
N TRP A 326 28.24 2.22 2.66
CA TRP A 326 27.21 2.40 3.68
C TRP A 326 27.84 2.43 5.08
N LYS A 327 27.42 3.39 5.91
CA LYS A 327 27.89 3.50 7.31
C LYS A 327 27.60 2.22 8.09
N GLU A 328 28.56 1.69 8.85
CA GLU A 328 28.33 0.55 9.75
C GLU A 328 27.36 0.93 10.88
N SER A 329 26.50 -0.01 11.28
CA SER A 329 25.56 0.20 12.38
C SER A 329 26.19 -0.22 13.70
N LEU A 330 25.93 0.51 14.78
CA LEU A 330 26.40 0.17 16.13
C LEU A 330 26.04 -1.26 16.55
N ASP A 331 24.85 -1.73 16.15
CA ASP A 331 24.40 -3.11 16.37
C ASP A 331 25.35 -4.15 15.73
N LEU A 332 25.88 -3.87 14.54
CA LEU A 332 26.83 -4.75 13.86
C LEU A 332 28.18 -4.79 14.57
N GLU A 333 28.68 -3.62 14.97
CA GLU A 333 29.94 -3.48 15.71
C GLU A 333 29.88 -4.24 17.03
N ASN A 334 28.78 -4.08 17.78
CA ASN A 334 28.56 -4.78 19.05
C ASN A 334 28.54 -6.31 18.86
N GLU A 335 27.84 -6.80 17.83
CA GLU A 335 27.76 -8.24 17.56
C GLU A 335 29.13 -8.82 17.16
N LEU A 336 29.92 -8.11 16.34
CA LEU A 336 31.28 -8.50 16.00
C LEU A 336 32.23 -8.51 17.20
N ASN A 337 32.18 -7.47 18.03
CA ASN A 337 33.03 -7.33 19.22
C ASN A 337 32.72 -8.37 20.29
N SER A 338 31.46 -8.83 20.35
CA SER A 338 31.06 -9.88 21.30
C SER A 338 31.58 -11.29 20.96
N LEU A 339 32.24 -11.46 19.80
CA LEU A 339 32.73 -12.75 19.32
C LEU A 339 34.24 -12.70 19.10
N GLU A 340 35.03 -13.17 20.07
CA GLU A 340 36.49 -13.20 20.04
C GLU A 340 37.07 -14.37 19.21
N ILE A 341 36.46 -14.68 18.07
CA ILE A 341 36.87 -15.79 17.18
C ILE A 341 37.58 -15.23 15.96
N ASN A 342 38.77 -15.70 15.61
CA ASN A 342 39.39 -15.34 14.34
C ASN A 342 38.74 -16.14 13.20
N ILE A 343 38.25 -15.46 12.17
CA ILE A 343 37.59 -16.06 11.01
C ILE A 343 38.30 -15.56 9.76
N ASP A 344 38.71 -16.49 8.91
CA ASP A 344 39.12 -16.17 7.55
C ASP A 344 37.90 -15.63 6.79
N ASP A 345 37.97 -14.36 6.41
CA ASP A 345 36.91 -13.63 5.76
C ASP A 345 37.03 -13.64 4.22
N THR A 346 38.00 -14.39 3.68
CA THR A 346 38.15 -14.62 2.25
C THR A 346 37.01 -15.48 1.71
N ASN A 347 36.46 -15.09 0.55
CA ASN A 347 35.36 -15.81 -0.13
C ASN A 347 34.12 -16.10 0.74
N LEU A 348 33.86 -15.27 1.77
CA LEU A 348 32.78 -15.42 2.74
C LEU A 348 31.42 -15.73 2.11
N LEU A 349 31.04 -14.99 1.07
CA LEU A 349 29.78 -15.18 0.37
C LEU A 349 29.67 -16.57 -0.26
N LYS A 350 30.77 -17.14 -0.78
CA LYS A 350 30.78 -18.48 -1.35
C LYS A 350 30.52 -19.53 -0.26
N HIS A 351 31.28 -19.46 0.84
CA HIS A 351 31.11 -20.38 1.97
C HIS A 351 29.69 -20.31 2.56
N LEU A 352 29.16 -19.10 2.76
CA LEU A 352 27.81 -18.92 3.29
C LEU A 352 26.72 -19.36 2.30
N ASN A 353 26.91 -19.16 1.00
CA ASN A 353 26.00 -19.72 -0.01
C ASN A 353 25.97 -21.25 0.04
N GLU A 354 27.11 -21.91 0.20
CA GLU A 354 27.18 -23.37 0.34
C GLU A 354 26.43 -23.83 1.60
N TYR A 355 26.65 -23.13 2.72
CA TYR A 355 25.93 -23.35 3.97
C TYR A 355 24.41 -23.19 3.80
N TRP A 356 23.92 -22.07 3.28
CA TRP A 356 22.49 -21.84 3.09
C TRP A 356 21.86 -22.86 2.14
N ASN A 357 22.56 -23.23 1.06
CA ASN A 357 22.09 -24.22 0.10
C ASN A 357 22.09 -25.64 0.68
N SER A 358 22.89 -25.95 1.70
CA SER A 358 22.88 -27.26 2.35
C SER A 358 21.50 -27.59 2.95
N PHE A 359 20.76 -26.59 3.41
CA PHE A 359 19.40 -26.77 3.92
C PHE A 359 18.38 -27.01 2.81
N SER A 360 18.58 -26.42 1.63
CA SER A 360 17.75 -26.70 0.45
C SER A 360 17.99 -28.11 -0.13
N LYS A 361 19.21 -28.65 0.07
CA LYS A 361 19.58 -30.02 -0.28
C LYS A 361 19.16 -31.02 0.78
N ASN A 362 19.18 -30.64 2.06
CA ASN A 362 18.59 -31.45 3.13
C ASN A 362 17.08 -31.57 2.94
N ASP A 363 16.36 -30.59 2.39
CA ASP A 363 14.97 -30.81 1.95
C ASP A 363 14.86 -31.77 0.75
N LYS A 364 15.93 -32.07 0.02
CA LYS A 364 15.95 -33.11 -1.03
C LYS A 364 16.48 -34.47 -0.52
N GLU A 365 17.34 -34.47 0.50
CA GLU A 365 17.98 -35.67 1.06
C GLU A 365 17.27 -36.21 2.31
N SER A 366 16.62 -35.35 3.12
CA SER A 366 15.61 -35.74 4.11
C SER A 366 14.26 -36.06 3.46
N ASN A 367 14.04 -35.61 2.22
CA ASN A 367 13.06 -36.23 1.32
C ASN A 367 13.53 -37.60 0.79
N ASN A 368 14.81 -37.98 0.89
CA ASN A 368 15.28 -39.34 0.56
C ASN A 368 15.34 -40.32 1.74
N ARG A 369 14.84 -39.93 2.92
CA ARG A 369 14.40 -40.89 3.95
C ARG A 369 12.87 -40.85 4.03
N ASN A 370 12.25 -41.60 3.11
CA ASN A 370 10.81 -41.80 2.90
C ASN A 370 10.02 -40.64 2.28
N THR A 371 10.41 -40.13 1.11
CA THR A 371 9.40 -39.77 0.11
C THR A 371 8.74 -41.06 -0.41
N GLN A 372 7.71 -41.52 0.29
CA GLN A 372 6.49 -41.77 -0.47
C GLN A 372 6.15 -40.42 -1.10
N GLN A 373 6.40 -40.33 -2.40
CA GLN A 373 5.81 -39.37 -3.32
C GLN A 373 4.48 -38.88 -2.73
N ASP A 374 4.29 -37.57 -2.56
CA ASP A 374 3.00 -36.95 -2.21
C ASP A 374 2.04 -37.18 -3.40
N GLU A 375 1.71 -38.46 -3.67
CA GLU A 375 0.77 -38.89 -4.68
C GLU A 375 -0.57 -38.31 -4.27
N ILE A 376 -1.05 -37.36 -5.08
CA ILE A 376 -2.39 -36.85 -4.93
C ILE A 376 -3.32 -37.91 -5.51
N PHE A 377 -4.04 -38.59 -4.64
CA PHE A 377 -5.03 -39.58 -5.01
C PHE A 377 -6.36 -38.91 -5.35
N SER A 378 -7.15 -39.62 -6.15
CA SER A 378 -8.55 -39.29 -6.36
C SER A 378 -9.41 -40.47 -5.95
N GLY A 379 -10.54 -40.18 -5.31
CA GLY A 379 -11.46 -41.19 -4.80
C GLY A 379 -12.84 -40.59 -4.53
N TYR A 380 -13.71 -41.37 -3.91
CA TYR A 380 -15.06 -40.95 -3.52
C TYR A 380 -15.27 -41.22 -2.04
N ILE A 381 -16.03 -40.36 -1.37
CA ILE A 381 -16.41 -40.57 0.04
C ILE A 381 -17.34 -41.79 0.13
N LYS A 382 -16.81 -42.95 0.51
CA LYS A 382 -17.56 -44.21 0.58
C LYS A 382 -18.55 -44.23 1.75
N LYS A 383 -18.09 -43.75 2.91
CA LYS A 383 -18.88 -43.77 4.15
C LYS A 383 -18.47 -42.63 5.07
N ILE A 384 -19.45 -41.99 5.68
CA ILE A 384 -19.26 -41.10 6.83
C ILE A 384 -19.61 -41.92 8.08
N LEU A 385 -18.70 -41.95 9.05
CA LEU A 385 -18.88 -42.69 10.31
C LEU A 385 -19.55 -41.82 11.36
N ASN A 386 -18.99 -40.62 11.60
CA ASN A 386 -19.53 -39.64 12.52
C ASN A 386 -19.61 -38.27 11.85
N GLU A 387 -20.68 -37.55 12.15
CA GLU A 387 -20.91 -36.14 11.81
C GLU A 387 -21.47 -35.45 13.05
N ASN A 388 -20.69 -34.54 13.64
CA ASN A 388 -21.08 -33.81 14.84
C ASN A 388 -20.39 -32.43 14.88
N GLU A 389 -20.58 -31.70 15.98
CA GLU A 389 -20.00 -30.36 16.19
C GLU A 389 -18.46 -30.32 16.08
N LYS A 390 -17.77 -31.45 16.27
CA LYS A 390 -16.31 -31.54 16.13
C LYS A 390 -15.86 -31.74 14.67
N GLY A 391 -16.77 -32.09 13.77
CA GLY A 391 -16.51 -32.27 12.34
C GLY A 391 -17.01 -33.62 11.81
N LYS A 392 -16.38 -34.08 10.72
CA LYS A 392 -16.75 -35.34 10.04
C LYS A 392 -15.57 -36.30 9.97
N ASN A 393 -15.84 -37.60 10.07
CA ASN A 393 -14.86 -38.64 9.77
C ASN A 393 -15.48 -39.79 8.98
N GLY A 394 -14.65 -40.59 8.33
CA GLY A 394 -15.13 -41.63 7.44
C GLY A 394 -14.05 -42.25 6.58
N PHE A 395 -14.47 -42.87 5.47
CA PHE A 395 -13.57 -43.53 4.52
C PHE A 395 -13.75 -43.00 3.10
N ILE A 396 -12.63 -42.84 2.40
CA ILE A 396 -12.55 -42.56 0.96
C ILE A 396 -12.17 -43.86 0.25
N GLU A 397 -12.91 -44.25 -0.78
CA GLU A 397 -12.51 -45.33 -1.69
C GLU A 397 -11.76 -44.76 -2.88
N SER A 398 -10.59 -45.32 -3.17
CA SER A 398 -9.77 -45.02 -4.34
C SER A 398 -9.41 -46.31 -5.08
N LYS A 399 -8.85 -46.19 -6.29
CA LYS A 399 -8.33 -47.35 -7.04
C LYS A 399 -7.25 -48.14 -6.27
N LYS A 400 -6.55 -47.50 -5.31
CA LYS A 400 -5.47 -48.11 -4.52
C LYS A 400 -5.93 -48.66 -3.17
N GLY A 401 -7.20 -48.46 -2.79
CA GLY A 401 -7.75 -48.96 -1.53
C GLY A 401 -8.67 -47.96 -0.81
N SER A 402 -8.99 -48.27 0.45
CA SER A 402 -9.85 -47.47 1.31
C SER A 402 -9.03 -46.71 2.35
N TYR A 403 -9.30 -45.41 2.53
CA TYR A 403 -8.50 -44.53 3.39
C TYR A 403 -9.36 -43.78 4.39
N TYR A 404 -8.97 -43.82 5.67
CA TYR A 404 -9.67 -43.09 6.72
C TYR A 404 -9.39 -41.59 6.64
N PHE A 405 -10.42 -40.74 6.71
CA PHE A 405 -10.29 -39.29 6.83
C PHE A 405 -10.97 -38.80 8.10
N SER A 406 -10.53 -37.63 8.58
CA SER A 406 -11.21 -36.88 9.63
C SER A 406 -10.90 -35.40 9.44
N ILE A 407 -11.96 -34.59 9.37
CA ILE A 407 -11.91 -33.17 9.06
C ILE A 407 -12.65 -32.38 10.15
N PRO A 408 -12.00 -31.42 10.83
CA PRO A 408 -12.65 -30.58 11.84
C PRO A 408 -13.77 -29.70 11.26
N SER A 409 -14.76 -29.36 12.08
CA SER A 409 -15.91 -28.52 11.69
C SER A 409 -15.53 -27.11 11.22
N HIS A 410 -14.49 -26.50 11.78
CA HIS A 410 -14.02 -25.16 11.38
C HIS A 410 -13.37 -25.10 9.99
N ILE A 411 -13.02 -26.25 9.39
CA ILE A 411 -12.44 -26.29 8.04
C ILE A 411 -13.58 -26.14 7.01
N LYS A 412 -13.53 -25.11 6.16
CA LYS A 412 -14.55 -24.83 5.12
C LYS A 412 -14.91 -26.03 4.24
N LEU A 413 -13.95 -26.92 3.97
CA LEU A 413 -14.18 -28.15 3.20
C LEU A 413 -15.11 -29.15 3.89
N CYS A 414 -15.22 -29.12 5.23
CA CYS A 414 -16.04 -30.04 6.03
C CYS A 414 -17.51 -30.01 5.60
N ILE A 415 -18.04 -28.81 5.31
CA ILE A 415 -19.42 -28.59 4.85
C ILE A 415 -19.70 -29.32 3.52
N LYS A 416 -18.67 -29.47 2.67
CA LYS A 416 -18.80 -30.09 1.34
C LYS A 416 -18.69 -31.62 1.37
N ILE A 417 -18.32 -32.21 2.50
CA ILE A 417 -18.14 -33.66 2.61
C ILE A 417 -19.50 -34.34 2.77
N GLN A 418 -19.85 -35.13 1.75
CA GLN A 418 -21.05 -35.96 1.68
C GLN A 418 -20.68 -37.30 1.03
N LYS A 419 -21.47 -38.34 1.29
CA LYS A 419 -21.30 -39.66 0.65
C LYS A 419 -21.30 -39.52 -0.88
N ASP A 420 -20.50 -40.34 -1.55
CA ASP A 420 -20.32 -40.44 -3.00
C ASP A 420 -19.71 -39.20 -3.69
N LYS A 421 -19.34 -38.15 -2.93
CA LYS A 421 -18.61 -37.00 -3.48
C LYS A 421 -17.18 -37.37 -3.87
N LYS A 422 -16.78 -36.93 -5.07
CA LYS A 422 -15.41 -37.09 -5.55
C LYS A 422 -14.48 -36.15 -4.79
N VAL A 423 -13.32 -36.65 -4.41
CA VAL A 423 -12.31 -35.89 -3.67
C VAL A 423 -10.92 -36.10 -4.24
N LYS A 424 -10.07 -35.09 -4.09
CA LYS A 424 -8.60 -35.23 -4.15
C LYS A 424 -8.04 -35.20 -2.75
N PHE A 425 -7.15 -36.12 -2.44
CA PHE A 425 -6.58 -36.26 -1.10
C PHE A 425 -5.12 -36.74 -1.18
N LYS A 426 -4.39 -36.54 -0.09
CA LYS A 426 -3.07 -37.14 0.13
C LYS A 426 -3.06 -37.96 1.41
N ILE A 427 -2.13 -38.91 1.51
CA ILE A 427 -1.98 -39.76 2.69
C ILE A 427 -0.94 -39.13 3.61
N GLU A 428 -1.31 -38.91 4.87
CA GLU A 428 -0.41 -38.40 5.92
C GLU A 428 -0.22 -39.48 6.98
N ASN A 429 1.04 -39.69 7.40
CA ASN A 429 1.38 -40.57 8.52
C ASN A 429 1.09 -39.83 9.84
N GLN A 430 0.38 -40.50 10.74
CA GLN A 430 0.15 -40.01 12.09
C GLN A 430 1.29 -40.44 13.03
N LYS A 431 1.46 -39.72 14.15
CA LYS A 431 2.49 -40.01 15.18
C LYS A 431 2.43 -41.45 15.74
N ASN A 432 1.30 -42.12 15.61
CA ASN A 432 1.07 -43.51 16.05
C ASN A 432 1.32 -44.55 14.93
N GLY A 433 1.93 -44.15 13.81
CA GLY A 433 2.21 -45.03 12.66
C GLY A 433 1.02 -45.31 11.76
N LYS A 434 -0.19 -44.82 12.07
CA LYS A 434 -1.38 -45.00 11.21
C LYS A 434 -1.40 -43.98 10.08
N GLN A 435 -2.01 -44.36 8.96
CA GLN A 435 -2.21 -43.48 7.80
C GLN A 435 -3.58 -42.81 7.83
N LYS A 436 -3.63 -41.53 7.48
CA LYS A 436 -4.86 -40.73 7.38
C LYS A 436 -4.90 -39.96 6.07
N ALA A 437 -6.04 -39.96 5.40
CA ALA A 437 -6.26 -39.12 4.22
C ALA A 437 -6.57 -37.67 4.63
N LYS A 438 -5.79 -36.73 4.09
CA LYS A 438 -6.06 -35.29 4.12
C LYS A 438 -6.72 -34.86 2.81
N ILE A 439 -7.97 -34.44 2.90
CA ILE A 439 -8.74 -33.99 1.75
C ILE A 439 -8.28 -32.58 1.34
N LEU A 440 -7.89 -32.44 0.08
CA LEU A 440 -7.40 -31.20 -0.52
C LEU A 440 -8.51 -30.47 -1.29
N LYS A 441 -9.42 -31.24 -1.91
CA LYS A 441 -10.52 -30.70 -2.72
C LYS A 441 -11.69 -31.67 -2.77
N VAL A 442 -12.90 -31.14 -2.75
CA VAL A 442 -14.16 -31.84 -3.03
C VAL A 442 -14.75 -31.29 -4.33
N PHE A 443 -15.25 -32.15 -5.21
CA PHE A 443 -15.83 -31.78 -6.51
C PHE A 443 -17.36 -31.72 -6.47
#